data_AF-A0A966HIN0-F1
#
_entry.id   AF-A0A966HIN0-F1
#
_cell.length_a   1.000
_cell.length_b   1.000
_cell.length_c   1.000
_cell.angle_alpha   90.00
_cell.angle_beta   90.00
_cell.angle_gamma   90.00
#
_symmetry.space_group_name_H-M   'P 1'
#
loop_
_entity.id
_entity.type
_entity.pdbx_description
1 polymer ?
#
loop_
_entity_poly.entity_id
_entity_poly.type
_entity_poly.pdbx_seq_one_letter_code
_entity_poly.pdbx_strand_id
1 'polypeptide(L)' 'MKISYAPTSAEVRRQRKEEYLARYPIEVQLEALTEAAQGRPEKLNSLLQGLSDIRDSLPFSKEEMI' A
#
# COMPACT_ATOMS: atom_id res chain seq x y z
N MET A 1 7.02 -19.21 26.67
CA MET A 1 5.69 -19.06 26.05
C MET A 1 5.88 -18.26 24.77
N LYS A 2 5.62 -18.81 23.57
CA LYS A 2 5.65 -18.02 22.33
C LYS A 2 4.25 -17.44 22.14
N ILE A 3 4.08 -16.15 22.34
CA ILE A 3 2.84 -15.46 21.99
C ILE A 3 2.84 -15.34 20.47
N SER A 4 1.93 -16.04 19.79
CA SER A 4 1.67 -15.81 18.37
C SER A 4 0.87 -14.53 18.25
N TYR A 5 1.54 -13.41 17.97
CA TYR A 5 0.87 -12.15 17.65
C TYR A 5 0.31 -12.24 16.23
N ALA A 6 -1.01 -12.15 16.10
CA ALA A 6 -1.70 -11.97 14.83
C ALA A 6 -2.29 -10.55 14.83
N PRO A 7 -1.82 -9.64 13.97
CA PRO A 7 -2.36 -8.29 13.89
C PRO A 7 -3.82 -8.35 13.42
N THR A 8 -4.66 -7.49 13.98
CA THR A 8 -6.04 -7.27 13.54
C THR A 8 -6.06 -6.62 12.15
N SER A 9 -7.21 -6.72 11.45
CA SER A 9 -7.40 -6.04 10.17
C SER A 9 -7.19 -4.51 10.26
N ALA A 10 -7.58 -3.88 11.37
CA ALA A 10 -7.38 -2.45 11.62
C ALA A 10 -5.89 -2.08 11.75
N GLU A 11 -5.09 -2.90 12.45
CA GLU A 11 -3.65 -2.71 12.56
C GLU A 11 -2.96 -2.85 11.21
N VAL A 12 -3.35 -3.85 10.41
CA VAL A 12 -2.82 -4.04 9.05
C VAL A 12 -3.16 -2.84 8.14
N ARG A 13 -4.39 -2.30 8.20
CA ARG A 13 -4.76 -1.10 7.43
C ARG A 13 -3.93 0.11 7.83
N ARG A 14 -3.70 0.31 9.14
CA ARG A 14 -2.86 1.40 9.65
C ARG A 14 -1.42 1.26 9.15
N GLN A 15 -0.82 0.07 9.28
CA GLN A 15 0.54 -0.22 8.82
C GLN A 15 0.70 0.01 7.31
N ARG A 16 -0.26 -0.46 6.50
CA ARG A 16 -0.23 -0.21 5.05
C ARG A 16 -0.31 1.28 4.73
N LYS A 17 -1.19 2.03 5.40
CA LYS A 17 -1.31 3.48 5.20
C LYS A 17 0.00 4.20 5.53
N GLU A 18 0.63 3.83 6.62
CA GLU A 18 1.94 4.37 7.03
C GLU A 18 3.01 4.05 5.98
N GLU A 19 3.08 2.80 5.52
CA GLU A 19 4.05 2.38 4.51
C GLU A 19 3.82 3.04 3.15
N TYR A 20 2.56 3.18 2.72
CA TYR A 20 2.19 3.90 1.51
C TYR A 20 2.69 5.33 1.54
N LEU A 21 2.44 6.06 2.64
CA LEU A 21 2.83 7.46 2.75
C LEU A 21 4.34 7.64 2.94
N ALA A 22 5.02 6.67 3.55
CA ALA A 22 6.47 6.70 3.70
C ALA A 22 7.19 6.48 2.37
N ARG A 23 6.75 5.50 1.57
CA ARG A 23 7.37 5.20 0.26
C ARG A 23 6.87 6.07 -0.87
N TYR A 24 5.60 6.48 -0.82
CA TYR A 24 4.93 7.28 -1.84
C TYR A 24 4.25 8.48 -1.18
N PRO A 25 5.01 9.54 -0.84
CA PRO A 25 4.45 10.79 -0.35
C PRO A 25 3.39 11.36 -1.30
N ILE A 26 2.52 12.23 -0.77
CA ILE A 26 1.40 12.79 -1.54
C ILE A 26 1.87 13.49 -2.81
N GLU A 27 3.00 14.18 -2.76
CA GLU A 27 3.59 14.88 -3.90
C GLU A 27 3.92 13.90 -5.04
N VAL A 28 4.49 12.74 -4.72
CA VAL A 28 4.80 11.68 -5.69
C VAL A 28 3.53 11.08 -6.28
N GLN A 29 2.49 10.89 -5.47
CA GLN A 29 1.19 10.41 -5.94
C GLN A 29 0.55 11.40 -6.91
N LEU A 30 0.57 12.70 -6.58
CA LEU A 30 0.04 13.76 -7.43
C LEU A 30 0.82 13.89 -8.74
N GLU A 31 2.14 13.76 -8.71
CA GLU A 31 2.99 13.76 -9.89
C GLU A 31 2.62 12.61 -10.83
N ALA A 32 2.51 11.39 -10.31
CA ALA A 32 2.15 10.21 -11.09
C ALA A 32 0.76 10.35 -11.75
N LEU A 33 -0.23 10.88 -11.03
CA LEU A 33 -1.56 11.17 -11.57
C LEU A 33 -1.53 12.25 -12.65
N THR A 34 -0.74 13.31 -12.43
CA THR A 34 -0.60 14.41 -13.38
C THR A 34 0.04 13.96 -14.68
N GLU A 35 1.11 13.16 -14.63
CA GLU A 35 1.75 12.61 -15.82
C GLU A 35 0.84 11.65 -16.58
N ALA A 36 0.11 10.79 -15.86
CA ALA A 36 -0.86 9.89 -16.47
C ALA A 36 -1.97 10.67 -17.21
N ALA A 37 -2.48 11.75 -16.63
CA ALA A 37 -3.45 12.63 -17.27
C ALA A 37 -2.91 13.31 -18.55
N GLN A 38 -1.58 13.44 -18.67
CA GLN A 38 -0.89 13.95 -19.86
C GLN A 38 -0.47 12.84 -20.85
N GLY A 39 -0.92 11.59 -20.64
CA GLY A 39 -0.60 10.47 -21.52
C GLY A 39 0.76 9.81 -21.26
N ARG A 40 1.38 10.06 -20.10
CA ARG A 40 2.63 9.42 -19.64
C ARG A 40 2.36 8.57 -18.39
N PRO A 41 1.86 7.33 -18.55
CA PRO A 41 1.33 6.54 -17.43
C PRO A 41 2.41 5.77 -16.63
N GLU A 42 3.68 5.85 -16.99
CA GLU A 42 4.74 4.97 -16.48
C GLU A 42 4.93 5.12 -14.95
N LYS A 43 4.88 6.36 -14.44
CA LYS A 43 4.95 6.63 -13.01
C LYS A 43 3.74 6.09 -12.26
N LEU A 44 2.54 6.25 -12.82
CA LEU A 44 1.33 5.71 -12.22
C LEU A 44 1.34 4.18 -12.18
N ASN A 45 1.78 3.52 -13.25
CA ASN A 45 1.91 2.06 -13.30
C ASN A 45 2.89 1.55 -12.23
N SER A 46 4.04 2.22 -12.09
CA SER A 46 5.05 1.88 -11.09
C SER A 46 4.54 2.10 -9.66
N LEU A 47 3.81 3.20 -9.43
CA LEU A 47 3.15 3.48 -8.16
C LEU A 47 2.15 2.37 -7.81
N LEU A 48 1.27 2.00 -8.73
CA LEU A 48 0.26 0.95 -8.52
C LEU A 48 0.89 -0.40 -8.20
N GLN A 49 1.98 -0.77 -8.90
CA GLN A 49 2.71 -1.99 -8.61
C GLN A 49 3.29 -1.98 -7.19
N GLY A 50 3.97 -0.90 -6.81
CA GLY A 50 4.57 -0.77 -5.48
C GLY A 50 3.54 -0.76 -4.35
N LEU A 51 2.36 -0.16 -4.56
CA LEU A 51 1.25 -0.25 -3.61
C LEU A 51 0.74 -1.70 -3.48
N SER A 52 0.69 -2.47 -4.58
CA SER A 52 0.36 -3.90 -4.52
C SER A 52 1.40 -4.69 -3.73
N ASP A 53 2.70 -4.44 -3.96
CA ASP A 53 3.78 -5.14 -3.25
C ASP A 53 3.70 -4.91 -1.74
N ILE A 54 3.40 -3.68 -1.30
CA ILE A 54 3.18 -3.36 0.12
C ILE A 54 1.97 -4.12 0.66
N ARG A 55 0.86 -4.15 -0.08
CA ARG A 55 -0.36 -4.88 0.32
C ARG A 55 -0.07 -6.36 0.52
N ASP A 56 0.69 -6.96 -0.38
CA ASP A 56 1.02 -8.39 -0.38
C ASP A 56 2.03 -8.74 0.72
N SER A 57 2.91 -7.80 1.08
CA SER A 57 3.86 -7.95 2.22
C SER A 57 3.20 -7.85 3.60
N LEU A 58 2.04 -7.18 3.68
CA LEU A 58 1.26 -7.00 4.91
C LEU A 58 -0.14 -7.59 4.71
N PRO A 59 -0.30 -8.91 4.55
CA PRO A 59 -1.60 -9.52 4.27
C PRO A 59 -2.56 -9.30 5.44
N PHE A 60 -3.86 -9.19 5.15
CA PHE A 60 -4.87 -9.24 6.20
C PHE A 60 -4.74 -10.57 6.94
N SER A 61 -4.76 -10.53 8.27
CA SER A 61 -4.90 -11.76 9.06
C SER A 61 -6.21 -12.45 8.69
N LYS A 62 -6.27 -13.77 8.86
CA LYS A 62 -7.33 -14.69 8.40
C LYS A 62 -8.78 -14.32 8.78
N GLU A 63 -9.01 -13.29 9.57
CA GLU A 63 -10.35 -12.84 9.98
C GLU A 63 -11.23 -12.36 8.80
N GLU A 64 -10.66 -11.87 7.69
CA GLU A 64 -11.46 -11.36 6.55
C GLU A 64 -11.62 -12.35 5.37
N MET A 65 -11.44 -13.66 5.57
CA MET A 65 -11.76 -14.68 4.55
C MET A 65 -13.20 -15.22 4.67
N ILE A 66 -14.20 -14.34 4.78
CA ILE A 66 -15.64 -14.71 4.74
C ILE A 66 -16.22 -14.34 3.38
#